data_AF-A0A3D0XVL8-F1
#
_entry.id   AF-A0A3D0XVL8-F1
#
_cell.length_a   1.000
_cell.length_b   1.000
_cell.length_c   1.000
_cell.angle_alpha   90.00
_cell.angle_beta   90.00
_cell.angle_gamma   90.00
#
_symmetry.space_group_name_H-M   'P 1'
#
loop_
_entity.id
_entity.type
_entity.pdbx_description
1 polymer ?
#
loop_
_entity_poly.entity_id
_entity_poly.type
_entity_poly.pdbx_seq_one_letter_code
_entity_poly.pdbx_strand_id
1 'polypeptide(L)'
;TIYLHFGAPKKVFGLGSQAADKIAYEARRRNIQLIRCPVRHMGTEYSYQVLKAMYDYLEKKPQFTFLPHTTAERIVEENGRVAGVELTLENGSTCCVEGENVVAAPGRGGAAWLSRIAKETGLKTANNEVDIGVRVEVPNGVMDPLTKSLYEAKLIYYSDTFENKVRTFCMNPGGIVSEEHYDGPNGGLAVVNGHSYAEEERHSDNTNFALLVSTKFTQPFNQPIEYG
;
A
#
# COMPACT_ATOMS: atom_id res chain seq x y z
N THR A 1 -11.84 12.39 -9.96
CA THR A 1 -11.31 11.96 -8.65
C THR A 1 -10.49 13.08 -8.06
N ILE A 2 -10.39 13.16 -6.72
CA ILE A 2 -9.67 14.23 -6.01
C ILE A 2 -8.21 14.40 -6.47
N TYR A 3 -7.50 13.32 -6.73
CA TYR A 3 -6.10 13.36 -7.20
C TYR A 3 -5.90 14.11 -8.52
N LEU A 4 -6.87 14.05 -9.45
CA LEU A 4 -6.78 14.79 -10.72
C LEU A 4 -6.87 16.30 -10.52
N HIS A 5 -7.59 16.76 -9.50
CA HIS A 5 -7.65 18.17 -9.15
C HIS A 5 -6.28 18.69 -8.68
N PHE A 6 -5.47 17.81 -8.10
CA PHE A 6 -4.14 18.11 -7.56
C PHE A 6 -2.99 17.73 -8.50
N GLY A 7 -3.27 17.49 -9.79
CA GLY A 7 -2.22 17.32 -10.81
C GLY A 7 -1.84 15.88 -11.15
N ALA A 8 -2.61 14.88 -10.69
CA ALA A 8 -2.34 13.50 -11.09
C ALA A 8 -2.49 13.31 -12.61
N PRO A 9 -1.72 12.39 -13.25
CA PRO A 9 -1.79 12.15 -14.68
C PRO A 9 -3.19 11.76 -15.16
N LYS A 10 -3.56 12.24 -16.36
CA LYS A 10 -4.86 11.95 -16.97
C LYS A 10 -4.90 10.57 -17.64
N LYS A 11 -3.74 10.07 -18.09
CA LYS A 11 -3.60 8.77 -18.78
C LYS A 11 -4.07 7.64 -17.88
N VAL A 12 -4.97 6.80 -18.40
CA VAL A 12 -5.48 5.62 -17.70
C VAL A 12 -5.16 4.39 -18.53
N PHE A 13 -4.61 3.38 -17.88
CA PHE A 13 -4.34 2.07 -18.46
C PHE A 13 -5.45 1.10 -18.11
N GLY A 14 -5.66 0.06 -18.91
CA GLY A 14 -6.65 -0.98 -18.62
C GLY A 14 -8.13 -0.60 -18.78
N LEU A 15 -8.46 0.59 -19.30
CA LEU A 15 -9.84 0.96 -19.66
C LEU A 15 -10.27 0.23 -20.93
N GLY A 16 -11.03 -0.86 -20.78
CA GLY A 16 -11.94 -1.41 -21.80
C GLY A 16 -11.36 -1.56 -23.21
N SER A 17 -10.07 -1.91 -23.33
CA SER A 17 -9.41 -2.02 -24.63
C SER A 17 -9.52 -3.43 -25.18
N GLN A 18 -9.58 -3.54 -26.52
CA GLN A 18 -9.54 -4.84 -27.21
C GLN A 18 -8.28 -5.64 -26.84
N ALA A 19 -7.18 -4.96 -26.50
CA ALA A 19 -5.96 -5.60 -26.00
C ALA A 19 -6.18 -6.25 -24.62
N ALA A 20 -6.82 -5.55 -23.68
CA ALA A 20 -7.18 -6.11 -22.38
C ALA A 20 -8.15 -7.30 -22.51
N ASP A 21 -9.08 -7.26 -23.48
CA ASP A 21 -9.98 -8.39 -23.78
C ASP A 21 -9.20 -9.62 -24.27
N LYS A 22 -8.26 -9.44 -25.19
CA LYS A 22 -7.39 -10.51 -25.70
C LYS A 22 -6.53 -11.12 -24.59
N ILE A 23 -5.93 -10.29 -23.74
CA ILE A 23 -5.14 -10.75 -22.58
C ILE A 23 -6.03 -11.54 -21.62
N ALA A 24 -7.23 -11.03 -21.31
CA ALA A 24 -8.17 -11.73 -20.43
C ALA A 24 -8.59 -13.10 -21.00
N TYR A 25 -8.78 -13.18 -22.32
CA TYR A 25 -9.11 -14.43 -23.00
C TYR A 25 -7.96 -15.45 -22.92
N GLU A 26 -6.73 -15.05 -23.24
CA GLU A 26 -5.57 -15.95 -23.17
C GLU A 26 -5.25 -16.38 -21.73
N ALA A 27 -5.37 -15.47 -20.75
CA ALA A 27 -5.23 -15.81 -19.33
C ALA A 27 -6.24 -16.90 -18.92
N ARG A 28 -7.51 -16.76 -19.30
CA ARG A 28 -8.56 -17.75 -18.99
C ARG A 28 -8.28 -19.11 -19.60
N ARG A 29 -7.74 -19.18 -20.83
CA ARG A 29 -7.33 -20.45 -21.46
C ARG A 29 -6.26 -21.21 -20.68
N ARG A 30 -5.56 -20.51 -19.77
CA ARG A 30 -4.51 -21.05 -18.90
C ARG A 30 -4.96 -21.16 -17.43
N ASN A 31 -6.26 -21.08 -17.14
CA ASN A 31 -6.82 -21.05 -15.78
C ASN A 31 -6.33 -19.87 -14.93
N ILE A 32 -5.97 -18.76 -15.57
CA ILE A 32 -5.55 -17.51 -14.90
C ILE A 32 -6.66 -16.47 -15.07
N GLN A 33 -7.07 -15.85 -13.97
CA GLN A 33 -8.04 -14.77 -13.97
C GLN A 33 -7.33 -13.41 -14.03
N LEU A 34 -7.61 -12.63 -15.08
CA LEU A 34 -7.27 -11.21 -15.11
C LEU A 34 -8.36 -10.38 -14.40
N ILE A 35 -7.95 -9.60 -13.41
CA ILE A 35 -8.80 -8.61 -12.74
C ILE A 35 -8.68 -7.29 -13.50
N ARG A 36 -9.80 -6.83 -14.08
CA ARG A 36 -9.85 -5.54 -14.78
C ARG A 36 -9.80 -4.42 -13.76
N CYS A 37 -8.71 -3.69 -13.77
CA CYS A 37 -8.49 -2.56 -12.88
C CYS A 37 -7.90 -1.42 -13.71
N PRO A 38 -8.69 -0.37 -14.00
CA PRO A 38 -8.15 0.83 -14.62
C PRO A 38 -7.15 1.51 -13.67
N VAL A 39 -5.93 1.73 -14.12
CA VAL A 39 -4.84 2.30 -13.29
C VAL A 39 -4.36 3.62 -13.88
N ARG A 40 -4.06 4.56 -12.99
CA ARG A 40 -3.23 5.74 -13.30
C ARG A 40 -1.91 5.56 -12.57
N HIS A 41 -0.83 5.44 -13.32
CA HIS A 41 0.49 5.45 -12.73
C HIS A 41 0.92 6.91 -12.51
N MET A 42 1.30 7.22 -11.27
CA MET A 42 1.83 8.54 -10.91
C MET A 42 3.35 8.56 -10.88
N GLY A 43 4.04 7.42 -10.81
CA GLY A 43 5.47 7.42 -10.51
C GLY A 43 5.80 8.07 -9.16
N THR A 44 7.08 8.06 -8.80
CA THR A 44 7.56 8.72 -7.58
C THR A 44 7.42 10.25 -7.67
N GLU A 45 7.52 10.81 -8.86
CA GLU A 45 7.61 12.27 -9.09
C GLU A 45 6.24 12.93 -8.98
N TYR A 46 5.23 12.43 -9.72
CA TYR A 46 3.89 13.02 -9.59
C TYR A 46 3.28 12.71 -8.24
N SER A 47 3.66 11.62 -7.57
CA SER A 47 3.20 11.34 -6.21
C SER A 47 3.60 12.47 -5.25
N TYR A 48 4.86 12.92 -5.29
CA TYR A 48 5.31 14.06 -4.48
C TYR A 48 4.56 15.35 -4.84
N GLN A 49 4.45 15.67 -6.13
CA GLN A 49 3.78 16.89 -6.60
C GLN A 49 2.30 16.94 -6.17
N VAL A 50 1.58 15.83 -6.33
CA VAL A 50 0.17 15.72 -5.96
C VAL A 50 -0.01 15.87 -4.45
N LEU A 51 0.80 15.18 -3.65
CA LEU A 51 0.73 15.28 -2.18
C LEU A 51 1.08 16.68 -1.69
N LYS A 52 2.10 17.32 -2.29
CA LYS A 52 2.44 18.72 -2.00
C LYS A 52 1.28 19.65 -2.33
N ALA A 53 0.66 19.51 -3.50
CA ALA A 53 -0.48 20.34 -3.88
C ALA A 53 -1.70 20.14 -2.95
N MET A 54 -1.91 18.91 -2.46
CA MET A 54 -2.92 18.62 -1.44
C MET A 54 -2.58 19.30 -0.10
N TYR A 55 -1.33 19.23 0.34
CA TYR A 55 -0.86 19.92 1.54
C TYR A 55 -1.03 21.44 1.43
N ASP A 56 -0.52 22.06 0.35
CA ASP A 56 -0.61 23.51 0.12
C ASP A 56 -2.08 24.00 0.08
N TYR A 57 -3.02 23.15 -0.35
CA TYR A 57 -4.44 23.45 -0.34
C TYR A 57 -5.03 23.41 1.08
N LEU A 58 -4.65 22.41 1.88
CA LEU A 58 -5.10 22.25 3.25
C LEU A 58 -4.51 23.34 4.16
N GLU A 59 -3.24 23.68 3.99
CA GLU A 59 -2.54 24.73 4.75
C GLU A 59 -3.24 26.10 4.64
N LYS A 60 -3.91 26.37 3.52
CA LYS A 60 -4.68 27.60 3.30
C LYS A 60 -6.03 27.61 4.03
N LYS A 61 -6.43 26.51 4.69
CA LYS A 61 -7.69 26.43 5.42
C LYS A 61 -7.48 26.90 6.86
N PRO A 62 -8.28 27.83 7.38
CA PRO A 62 -8.10 28.39 8.72
C PRO A 62 -8.29 27.36 9.85
N GLN A 63 -8.97 26.25 9.57
CA GLN A 63 -9.24 25.17 10.54
C GLN A 63 -8.30 23.98 10.39
N PHE A 64 -7.28 24.09 9.53
CA PHE A 64 -6.30 23.04 9.34
C PHE A 64 -5.05 23.37 10.14
N THR A 65 -4.54 22.37 10.86
CA THR A 65 -3.26 22.47 11.55
C THR A 65 -2.49 21.20 11.27
N PHE A 66 -1.25 21.35 10.81
CA PHE A 66 -0.33 20.24 10.61
C PHE A 66 0.78 20.33 11.65
N LEU A 67 0.91 19.27 12.45
CA LEU A 67 1.92 19.17 13.50
C LEU A 67 2.95 18.11 13.09
N PRO A 68 4.01 18.47 12.36
CA PRO A 68 5.09 17.52 12.05
C PRO A 68 5.82 17.11 13.35
N HIS A 69 6.55 16.00 13.30
CA HIS A 69 7.34 15.49 14.44
C HIS A 69 6.54 15.37 15.75
N THR A 70 5.24 15.09 15.63
CA THR A 70 4.31 14.94 16.75
C THR A 70 3.79 13.51 16.78
N THR A 71 3.90 12.86 17.93
CA THR A 71 3.43 11.49 18.14
C THR A 71 2.09 11.52 18.85
N ALA A 72 1.07 10.88 18.28
CA ALA A 72 -0.15 10.59 19.02
C ALA A 72 0.14 9.43 19.98
N GLU A 73 0.00 9.64 21.28
CA GLU A 73 0.31 8.61 22.28
C GLU A 73 -0.90 7.73 22.55
N ARG A 74 -2.03 8.38 22.88
CA ARG A 74 -3.25 7.73 23.34
C ARG A 74 -4.49 8.48 22.87
N ILE A 75 -5.57 7.74 22.65
CA ILE A 75 -6.90 8.31 22.45
C ILE A 75 -7.53 8.51 23.83
N VAL A 76 -8.00 9.72 24.11
CA VAL A 76 -8.67 10.06 25.36
C VAL A 76 -10.15 9.73 25.22
N GLU A 77 -10.69 9.02 26.21
CA GLU A 77 -12.09 8.62 26.26
C GLU A 77 -12.78 9.17 27.51
N GLU A 78 -13.98 9.71 27.34
CA GLU A 78 -14.86 10.14 28.43
C GLU A 78 -16.24 9.49 28.22
N ASN A 79 -16.75 8.81 29.26
CA ASN A 79 -18.05 8.14 29.22
C ASN A 79 -18.24 7.19 28.00
N GLY A 80 -17.17 6.50 27.60
CA GLY A 80 -17.17 5.57 26.45
C GLY A 80 -17.24 6.26 25.08
N ARG A 81 -16.91 7.56 25.01
CA ARG A 81 -16.82 8.32 23.76
C ARG A 81 -15.43 8.96 23.66
N VAL A 82 -14.94 9.09 22.44
CA VAL A 82 -13.70 9.83 22.16
C VAL A 82 -13.88 11.29 22.59
N ALA A 83 -12.91 11.78 23.35
CA ALA A 83 -12.85 13.16 23.85
C ALA A 83 -11.61 13.91 23.34
N GLY A 84 -10.60 13.20 22.82
CA GLY A 84 -9.40 13.83 22.28
C GLY A 84 -8.25 12.86 22.05
N VAL A 85 -7.04 13.42 21.90
CA VAL A 85 -5.79 12.68 21.72
C VAL A 85 -4.69 13.33 22.56
N GLU A 86 -3.96 12.51 23.31
CA GLU A 86 -2.72 12.91 23.97
C GLU A 86 -1.57 12.86 22.97
N LEU A 87 -0.81 13.94 22.88
CA LEU A 87 0.28 14.13 21.92
C LEU A 87 1.61 14.35 22.64
N THR A 88 2.68 13.81 22.10
CA THR A 88 4.06 14.19 22.42
C THR A 88 4.62 15.03 21.27
N LEU A 89 5.05 16.25 21.58
CA LEU A 89 5.66 17.17 20.61
C LEU A 89 7.16 16.89 20.44
N GLU A 90 7.77 17.49 19.41
CA GLU A 90 9.19 17.31 19.08
C GLU A 90 10.15 17.61 20.25
N ASN A 91 9.80 18.58 21.10
CA ASN A 91 10.59 18.95 22.28
C ASN A 91 10.38 18.03 23.51
N GLY A 92 9.61 16.94 23.36
CA GLY A 92 9.28 16.00 24.43
C GLY A 92 8.18 16.46 25.38
N SER A 93 7.61 17.66 25.20
CA SER A 93 6.45 18.08 25.97
C SER A 93 5.19 17.36 25.52
N THR A 94 4.28 17.11 26.45
CA THR A 94 2.99 16.48 26.16
C THR A 94 1.85 17.49 26.23
N CYS A 95 0.85 17.32 25.38
CA CYS A 95 -0.38 18.10 25.40
C CYS A 95 -1.59 17.24 25.01
N CYS A 96 -2.80 17.72 25.26
CA CYS A 96 -4.02 17.08 24.84
C CYS A 96 -4.74 17.97 23.84
N VAL A 97 -5.20 17.38 22.73
CA VAL A 97 -6.07 18.03 21.76
C VAL A 97 -7.46 17.42 21.88
N GLU A 98 -8.43 18.24 22.25
CA GLU A 98 -9.83 17.82 22.37
C GLU A 98 -10.47 17.61 20.99
N GLY A 99 -11.34 16.62 20.89
CA GLY A 99 -12.06 16.33 19.65
C GLY A 99 -13.07 15.22 19.81
N GLU A 100 -14.26 15.42 19.23
CA GLU A 100 -15.35 14.43 19.27
C GLU A 100 -15.13 13.25 18.32
N ASN A 101 -14.23 13.40 17.34
CA ASN A 101 -13.94 12.41 16.32
C ASN A 101 -12.43 12.32 16.08
N VAL A 102 -11.90 11.10 16.07
CA VAL A 102 -10.50 10.82 15.77
C VAL A 102 -10.42 9.82 14.62
N VAL A 103 -9.67 10.18 13.57
CA VAL A 103 -9.38 9.29 12.45
C VAL A 103 -7.97 8.74 12.61
N ALA A 104 -7.85 7.47 12.99
CA ALA A 104 -6.58 6.78 13.11
C ALA A 104 -6.13 6.23 11.74
N ALA A 105 -5.11 6.87 11.12
CA ALA A 105 -4.54 6.45 9.83
C ALA A 105 -3.00 6.32 9.87
N PRO A 106 -2.41 5.54 10.79
CA PRO A 106 -0.96 5.55 11.03
C PRO A 106 -0.12 4.75 10.01
N GLY A 107 -0.77 4.14 9.00
CA GLY A 107 -0.11 3.27 8.03
C GLY A 107 0.49 2.01 8.66
N ARG A 108 1.33 1.29 7.89
CA ARG A 108 1.98 0.04 8.34
C ARG A 108 2.97 0.30 9.49
N GLY A 109 3.75 1.39 9.40
CA GLY A 109 4.75 1.72 10.41
C GLY A 109 4.17 1.96 11.81
N GLY A 110 2.93 2.47 11.92
CA GLY A 110 2.24 2.63 13.19
C GLY A 110 1.23 1.53 13.52
N ALA A 111 1.36 0.33 12.93
CA ALA A 111 0.49 -0.80 13.22
C ALA A 111 0.57 -1.27 14.69
N ALA A 112 1.77 -1.21 15.28
CA ALA A 112 1.97 -1.52 16.71
C ALA A 112 1.20 -0.55 17.61
N TRP A 113 1.27 0.76 17.28
CA TRP A 113 0.48 1.79 17.96
C TRP A 113 -1.02 1.53 17.83
N LEU A 114 -1.51 1.26 16.62
CA LEU A 114 -2.94 1.02 16.39
C LEU A 114 -3.44 -0.23 17.14
N SER A 115 -2.62 -1.28 17.20
CA SER A 115 -2.93 -2.51 17.95
C SER A 115 -3.02 -2.24 19.46
N ARG A 116 -2.12 -1.42 19.99
CA ARG A 116 -2.15 -0.97 21.39
C ARG A 116 -3.42 -0.16 21.68
N ILE A 117 -3.71 0.85 20.85
CA ILE A 117 -4.92 1.67 20.99
C ILE A 117 -6.19 0.81 20.92
N ALA A 118 -6.26 -0.14 19.99
CA ALA A 118 -7.41 -1.04 19.87
C ALA A 118 -7.62 -1.86 21.15
N LYS A 119 -6.53 -2.35 21.76
CA LYS A 119 -6.59 -3.07 23.05
C LYS A 119 -7.04 -2.16 24.20
N GLU A 120 -6.49 -0.96 24.30
CA GLU A 120 -6.81 0.02 25.35
C GLU A 120 -8.28 0.47 25.29
N THR A 121 -8.82 0.64 24.08
CA THR A 121 -10.20 1.08 23.82
C THR A 121 -11.20 -0.08 23.71
N GLY A 122 -10.76 -1.33 23.91
CA GLY A 122 -11.61 -2.52 23.84
C GLY A 122 -12.13 -2.85 22.43
N LEU A 123 -11.53 -2.28 21.38
CA LEU A 123 -11.84 -2.61 19.99
C LEU A 123 -11.39 -4.03 19.66
N LYS A 124 -12.31 -4.81 19.10
CA LYS A 124 -12.01 -6.16 18.62
C LYS A 124 -11.21 -6.08 17.33
N THR A 125 -10.05 -6.72 17.31
CA THR A 125 -9.22 -6.87 16.13
C THR A 125 -9.39 -8.26 15.52
N ALA A 126 -9.17 -8.37 14.22
CA ALA A 126 -9.07 -9.64 13.51
C ALA A 126 -7.77 -9.63 12.71
N ASN A 127 -7.07 -10.76 12.70
CA ASN A 127 -5.88 -10.91 11.88
C ASN A 127 -6.27 -11.06 10.42
N ASN A 128 -5.63 -10.26 9.57
CA ASN A 128 -5.72 -10.41 8.12
C ASN A 128 -4.82 -11.56 7.64
N GLU A 129 -5.05 -11.96 6.39
CA GLU A 129 -4.16 -12.89 5.68
C GLU A 129 -2.76 -12.26 5.57
N VAL A 130 -1.73 -13.10 5.69
CA VAL A 130 -0.37 -12.70 5.39
C VAL A 130 -0.08 -13.15 3.97
N ASP A 131 0.33 -12.19 3.12
CA ASP A 131 0.81 -12.48 1.79
C ASP A 131 2.33 -12.68 1.83
N ILE A 132 2.78 -13.88 1.45
CA ILE A 132 4.21 -14.22 1.36
C ILE A 132 4.51 -14.60 -0.08
N GLY A 133 5.68 -14.23 -0.57
CA GLY A 133 6.06 -14.53 -1.93
C GLY A 133 7.42 -14.00 -2.33
N VAL A 134 7.60 -13.84 -3.63
CA VAL A 134 8.86 -13.42 -4.23
C VAL A 134 8.67 -12.21 -5.12
N ARG A 135 9.70 -11.36 -5.22
CA ARG A 135 9.80 -10.33 -6.26
C ARG A 135 10.46 -10.94 -7.49
N VAL A 136 9.77 -10.89 -8.60
CA VAL A 136 10.25 -11.39 -9.89
C VAL A 136 10.72 -10.20 -10.72
N GLU A 137 11.90 -10.32 -11.30
CA GLU A 137 12.43 -9.39 -12.31
C GLU A 137 12.58 -10.11 -13.65
N VAL A 138 12.10 -9.47 -14.71
CA VAL A 138 12.23 -9.97 -16.08
C VAL A 138 12.49 -8.80 -17.04
N PRO A 139 13.15 -9.03 -18.19
CA PRO A 139 13.33 -7.99 -19.20
C PRO A 139 12.00 -7.39 -19.64
N ASN A 140 11.94 -6.09 -19.88
CA ASN A 140 10.71 -5.37 -20.26
C ASN A 140 10.01 -6.03 -21.46
N GLY A 141 10.75 -6.47 -22.47
CA GLY A 141 10.20 -7.13 -23.65
C GLY A 141 9.33 -8.38 -23.34
N VAL A 142 9.57 -9.06 -22.22
CA VAL A 142 8.74 -10.20 -21.77
C VAL A 142 7.39 -9.73 -21.26
N MET A 143 7.34 -8.58 -20.57
CA MET A 143 6.14 -8.06 -19.91
C MET A 143 5.39 -7.00 -20.71
N ASP A 144 6.03 -6.38 -21.71
CA ASP A 144 5.48 -5.39 -22.63
C ASP A 144 4.11 -5.75 -23.22
N PRO A 145 3.84 -7.02 -23.63
CA PRO A 145 2.53 -7.41 -24.13
C PRO A 145 1.39 -7.17 -23.12
N LEU A 146 1.71 -7.18 -21.82
CA LEU A 146 0.77 -6.90 -20.73
C LEU A 146 0.82 -5.43 -20.31
N THR A 147 2.01 -4.92 -20.00
CA THR A 147 2.22 -3.63 -19.33
C THR A 147 1.90 -2.43 -20.22
N LYS A 148 2.12 -2.50 -21.54
CA LYS A 148 1.77 -1.40 -22.46
C LYS A 148 0.27 -1.09 -22.48
N SER A 149 -0.57 -2.12 -22.28
CA SER A 149 -2.03 -1.98 -22.29
C SER A 149 -2.64 -1.80 -20.90
N LEU A 150 -2.12 -2.54 -19.92
CA LEU A 150 -2.71 -2.63 -18.58
C LEU A 150 -1.96 -1.80 -17.53
N TYR A 151 -0.72 -1.39 -17.83
CA TYR A 151 0.30 -0.96 -16.86
C TYR A 151 0.67 -2.06 -15.86
N GLU A 152 -0.33 -2.55 -15.13
CA GLU A 152 -0.21 -3.70 -14.23
C GLU A 152 -1.24 -4.77 -14.61
N ALA A 153 -0.77 -5.98 -14.87
CA ALA A 153 -1.64 -7.14 -14.98
C ALA A 153 -1.91 -7.72 -13.59
N LYS A 154 -3.12 -7.51 -13.05
CA LYS A 154 -3.59 -8.13 -11.82
C LYS A 154 -4.13 -9.53 -12.12
N LEU A 155 -3.29 -10.53 -11.97
CA LEU A 155 -3.56 -11.92 -12.32
C LEU A 155 -3.76 -12.74 -11.05
N ILE A 156 -4.72 -13.65 -11.07
CA ILE A 156 -4.97 -14.64 -10.02
C ILE A 156 -4.90 -16.03 -10.65
N TYR A 157 -4.16 -16.92 -10.01
CA TYR A 157 -4.05 -18.33 -10.37
C TYR A 157 -4.25 -19.17 -9.10
N TYR A 158 -4.90 -20.32 -9.23
CA TYR A 158 -5.02 -21.29 -8.15
C TYR A 158 -4.09 -22.45 -8.47
N SER A 159 -3.12 -22.72 -7.61
CA SER A 159 -2.08 -23.72 -7.90
C SER A 159 -2.65 -25.13 -8.03
N ASP A 160 -2.15 -25.91 -8.99
CA ASP A 160 -2.65 -27.27 -9.23
C ASP A 160 -2.38 -28.22 -8.04
N THR A 161 -1.34 -27.95 -7.25
CA THR A 161 -0.90 -28.86 -6.16
C THR A 161 -1.71 -28.67 -4.88
N PHE A 162 -1.97 -27.42 -4.48
CA PHE A 162 -2.52 -27.09 -3.15
C PHE A 162 -3.70 -26.13 -3.24
N GLU A 163 -4.16 -25.79 -4.44
CA GLU A 163 -5.23 -24.82 -4.70
C GLU A 163 -4.98 -23.45 -4.02
N ASN A 164 -3.69 -23.14 -3.81
CA ASN A 164 -3.31 -21.89 -3.19
C ASN A 164 -3.58 -20.74 -4.17
N LYS A 165 -4.23 -19.69 -3.67
CA LYS A 165 -4.42 -18.47 -4.43
C LYS A 165 -3.09 -17.73 -4.58
N VAL A 166 -2.52 -17.81 -5.78
CA VAL A 166 -1.34 -17.05 -6.21
C VAL A 166 -1.82 -15.82 -6.95
N ARG A 167 -1.23 -14.66 -6.66
CA ARG A 167 -1.58 -13.40 -7.36
C ARG A 167 -0.36 -12.57 -7.68
N THR A 168 -0.42 -11.85 -8.80
CA THR A 168 0.54 -10.76 -9.06
C THR A 168 0.19 -9.54 -8.20
N PHE A 169 1.21 -8.76 -7.86
CA PHE A 169 1.04 -7.55 -7.07
C PHE A 169 2.13 -6.53 -7.34
N CYS A 170 1.77 -5.24 -7.35
CA CYS A 170 2.71 -4.12 -7.43
C CYS A 170 3.65 -4.26 -8.64
N MET A 171 3.07 -4.40 -9.83
CA MET A 171 3.86 -4.46 -11.07
C MET A 171 4.40 -3.10 -11.45
N ASN A 172 5.70 -3.03 -11.71
CA ASN A 172 6.46 -1.83 -12.01
C ASN A 172 7.22 -2.02 -13.33
N PRO A 173 6.61 -1.65 -14.48
CA PRO A 173 7.29 -1.65 -15.77
C PRO A 173 8.47 -0.67 -15.77
N GLY A 174 9.64 -1.09 -16.24
CA GLY A 174 10.86 -0.26 -16.17
C GLY A 174 11.29 0.08 -14.75
N GLY A 175 10.84 -0.70 -13.76
CA GLY A 175 11.02 -0.41 -12.35
C GLY A 175 12.33 -0.92 -11.77
N ILE A 176 12.55 -0.62 -10.49
CA ILE A 176 13.69 -1.08 -9.70
C ILE A 176 13.15 -1.85 -8.49
N VAL A 177 13.79 -2.98 -8.16
CA VAL A 177 13.53 -3.69 -6.91
C VAL A 177 14.22 -2.95 -5.77
N SER A 178 13.49 -2.70 -4.69
CA SER A 178 13.97 -1.96 -3.54
C SER A 178 13.89 -2.82 -2.29
N GLU A 179 14.90 -2.75 -1.44
CA GLU A 179 14.86 -3.36 -0.12
C GLU A 179 14.16 -2.41 0.86
N GLU A 180 13.34 -2.96 1.75
CA GLU A 180 12.74 -2.26 2.88
C GLU A 180 13.15 -2.96 4.17
N HIS A 181 13.70 -2.19 5.11
CA HIS A 181 14.11 -2.70 6.42
C HIS A 181 13.08 -2.31 7.47
N TYR A 182 12.62 -3.29 8.23
CA TYR A 182 11.72 -3.09 9.36
C TYR A 182 12.46 -3.45 10.64
N ASP A 183 12.54 -2.51 11.57
CA ASP A 183 13.11 -2.78 12.89
C ASP A 183 12.13 -3.65 13.70
N GLY A 184 12.64 -4.75 14.25
CA GLY A 184 11.89 -5.68 15.07
C GLY A 184 12.59 -5.98 16.39
N PRO A 185 11.84 -6.37 17.44
CA PRO A 185 12.41 -6.70 18.75
C PRO A 185 13.38 -7.88 18.73
N ASN A 186 13.36 -8.70 17.68
CA ASN A 186 14.18 -9.92 17.53
C ASN A 186 15.22 -9.82 16.39
N GLY A 187 15.56 -8.61 15.95
CA GLY A 187 16.39 -8.36 14.77
C GLY A 187 15.56 -7.71 13.65
N GLY A 188 16.22 -6.95 12.78
CA GLY A 188 15.55 -6.29 11.66
C GLY A 188 15.12 -7.30 10.60
N LEU A 189 13.94 -7.09 10.02
CA LEU A 189 13.44 -7.83 8.87
C LEU A 189 13.75 -7.04 7.59
N ALA A 190 14.55 -7.63 6.70
CA ALA A 190 14.70 -7.15 5.35
C ALA A 190 13.62 -7.79 4.45
N VAL A 191 12.79 -6.95 3.83
CA VAL A 191 11.83 -7.37 2.80
C VAL A 191 12.14 -6.70 1.47
N VAL A 192 11.53 -7.21 0.41
CA VAL A 192 11.69 -6.67 -0.94
C VAL A 192 10.39 -6.07 -1.44
N ASN A 193 10.48 -4.88 -2.01
CA ASN A 193 9.42 -4.19 -2.72
C ASN A 193 9.92 -3.74 -4.09
N GLY A 194 9.23 -2.82 -4.73
CA GLY A 194 9.74 -2.16 -5.92
C GLY A 194 8.96 -0.91 -6.23
N HIS A 195 9.55 -0.06 -7.07
CA HIS A 195 8.93 1.15 -7.56
C HIS A 195 9.29 1.39 -9.04
N SER A 196 8.60 2.32 -9.68
CA SER A 196 8.96 2.82 -11.01
C SER A 196 8.77 4.33 -11.09
N TYR A 197 9.52 4.94 -12.00
CA TYR A 197 9.36 6.34 -12.37
C TYR A 197 8.30 6.50 -13.46
N ALA A 198 7.65 7.65 -13.53
CA ALA A 198 6.79 7.98 -14.67
C ALA A 198 7.61 8.43 -15.89
N GLU A 199 8.79 9.00 -15.66
CA GLU A 199 9.74 9.43 -16.69
C GLU A 199 10.44 8.21 -17.33
N GLU A 200 10.28 8.04 -18.64
CA GLU A 200 10.79 6.86 -19.37
C GLU A 200 12.32 6.80 -19.38
N GLU A 201 13.01 7.95 -19.32
CA GLU A 201 14.48 8.03 -19.30
C GLU A 201 15.09 7.43 -18.02
N ARG A 202 14.28 7.27 -16.97
CA ARG A 202 14.68 6.69 -15.69
C ARG A 202 14.25 5.24 -15.55
N HIS A 203 13.67 4.66 -16.59
CA HIS A 203 13.28 3.26 -16.58
C HIS A 203 14.51 2.37 -16.68
N SER A 204 14.47 1.26 -15.95
CA SER A 204 15.40 0.16 -16.14
C SER A 204 14.98 -0.67 -17.36
N ASP A 205 15.85 -1.59 -17.78
CA ASP A 205 15.54 -2.58 -18.82
C ASP A 205 14.62 -3.71 -18.32
N ASN A 206 14.21 -3.68 -17.04
CA ASN A 206 13.45 -4.74 -16.38
C ASN A 206 12.10 -4.25 -15.86
N THR A 207 11.13 -5.16 -15.93
CA THR A 207 9.86 -5.07 -15.21
C THR A 207 9.94 -5.94 -13.98
N ASN A 208 9.51 -5.42 -12.84
CA ASN A 208 9.41 -6.21 -11.62
C ASN A 208 7.98 -6.26 -11.05
N PHE A 209 7.63 -7.36 -10.39
CA PHE A 209 6.35 -7.53 -9.72
C PHE A 209 6.47 -8.60 -8.64
N ALA A 210 5.57 -8.60 -7.66
CA ALA A 210 5.50 -9.67 -6.67
C ALA A 210 4.54 -10.78 -7.12
N LEU A 211 4.92 -12.03 -6.86
CA LEU A 211 4.01 -13.18 -6.86
C LEU A 211 3.76 -13.57 -5.41
N LEU A 212 2.52 -13.44 -4.96
CA LEU A 212 2.14 -13.60 -3.56
C LEU A 212 1.17 -14.76 -3.41
N VAL A 213 1.34 -15.53 -2.33
CA VAL A 213 0.37 -16.51 -1.83
C VAL A 213 -0.22 -15.98 -0.54
N SER A 214 -1.55 -15.91 -0.47
CA SER A 214 -2.28 -15.48 0.72
C SER A 214 -2.43 -16.65 1.67
N THR A 215 -1.90 -16.52 2.89
CA THR A 215 -1.99 -17.55 3.94
C THR A 215 -2.77 -17.01 5.13
N LYS A 216 -3.81 -17.74 5.56
CA LYS A 216 -4.48 -17.49 6.84
C LYS A 216 -3.84 -18.35 7.91
N PHE A 217 -3.16 -17.71 8.84
CA PHE A 217 -2.71 -18.36 10.05
C PHE A 217 -3.86 -18.39 11.06
N THR A 218 -4.18 -19.58 11.59
CA THR A 218 -5.29 -19.78 12.52
C THR A 218 -4.81 -19.87 13.97
N GLN A 219 -3.97 -20.85 14.30
CA GLN A 219 -3.32 -21.06 15.60
C GLN A 219 -2.05 -21.93 15.41
N PRO A 220 -0.97 -21.75 16.18
CA PRO A 220 -0.73 -20.75 17.22
C PRO A 220 -0.23 -19.39 16.68
N PHE A 221 -0.18 -19.24 15.36
CA PHE A 221 0.32 -18.05 14.67
C PHE A 221 -0.72 -16.91 14.65
N ASN A 222 -1.01 -16.32 15.82
CA ASN A 222 -1.87 -15.15 15.95
C ASN A 222 -1.11 -13.83 16.11
N GLN A 223 0.23 -13.84 16.03
CA GLN A 223 1.11 -12.66 16.12
C GLN A 223 2.01 -12.53 14.88
N PRO A 224 1.45 -12.27 13.68
CA PRO A 224 2.23 -12.27 12.42
C PRO A 224 3.36 -11.24 12.38
N ILE A 225 3.35 -10.21 13.23
CA ILE A 225 4.41 -9.20 13.35
C ILE A 225 5.63 -9.73 14.13
N GLU A 226 5.44 -10.64 15.11
CA GLU A 226 6.56 -11.16 15.92
C GLU A 226 7.35 -12.26 15.21
N TYR A 227 6.73 -12.90 14.22
CA TYR A 227 7.34 -13.96 13.39
C TYR A 227 7.78 -13.46 12.01
N GLY A 228 7.56 -12.17 11.72
CA GLY A 228 7.98 -11.48 10.51
C GLY A 228 9.35 -10.87 10.72
#